data_AF-A0A0M3J4X0-F1
#
_entry.id   AF-A0A0M3J4X0-F1
#
_cell.length_a   1.000
_cell.length_b   1.000
_cell.length_c   1.000
_cell.angle_alpha   90.00
_cell.angle_beta   90.00
_cell.angle_gamma   90.00
#
_symmetry.space_group_name_H-M   'P 1'
#
loop_
_entity.id
_entity.type
_entity.pdbx_description
1 polymer ?
#
loop_
_entity_poly.entity_id
_entity_poly.type
_entity_poly.pdbx_seq_one_letter_code
_entity_poly.pdbx_strand_id
1 'polypeptide(L)'
;MFFSFSDAHDVVQKCWLPFSIRLIWYDLFSRAASLHLEYGLVDDPIVNEFGLELNCSGEVSENGKGATPFGAAPMQLLSMQNSTPMLQIVVSDYVTNSLMYHGHKIGLFNTRVDPSSPQIGPVLRTTCGLGSGPLFCLGDILPTLRQYHPNKSIAMDFRSVQQPILIYRSSPEGFRFKTTHLIIFFSDNLCSSQLRICGFAENKR
;
A
#
# COMPACT_ATOMS: atom_id res chain seq x y z
N MET A 1 -13.15 -0.25 -25.01
CA MET A 1 -13.36 -1.11 -23.83
C MET A 1 -13.43 -0.19 -22.62
N PHE A 2 -14.64 0.09 -22.13
CA PHE A 2 -14.88 0.95 -20.97
C PHE A 2 -14.73 0.11 -19.71
N PHE A 3 -13.75 0.41 -18.85
CA PHE A 3 -13.81 -0.01 -17.46
C PHE A 3 -14.26 1.19 -16.62
N SER A 4 -15.57 1.40 -16.58
CA SER A 4 -16.21 2.23 -15.58
C SER A 4 -16.36 1.39 -14.32
N PHE A 5 -15.60 1.70 -13.26
CA PHE A 5 -15.89 1.19 -11.92
C PHE A 5 -17.04 2.03 -11.34
N SER A 6 -18.25 1.79 -11.84
CA SER A 6 -19.50 2.20 -11.19
C SER A 6 -20.36 0.97 -11.02
N ASP A 7 -20.82 0.77 -9.79
CA ASP A 7 -21.77 -0.24 -9.33
C ASP A 7 -21.31 -1.70 -9.29
N ALA A 8 -20.63 -2.03 -8.19
CA ALA A 8 -20.78 -3.33 -7.54
C ALA A 8 -21.26 -3.10 -6.10
N HIS A 9 -22.45 -2.53 -5.96
CA HIS A 9 -23.24 -2.65 -4.74
C HIS A 9 -23.93 -4.01 -4.73
N ASP A 10 -23.79 -4.69 -3.59
CA ASP A 10 -24.48 -5.91 -3.15
C ASP A 10 -24.05 -7.28 -3.72
N VAL A 11 -24.07 -8.25 -2.80
CA VAL A 11 -23.93 -9.71 -2.99
C VAL A 11 -22.51 -10.32 -2.95
N VAL A 12 -21.64 -9.92 -2.00
CA VAL A 12 -20.82 -10.89 -1.21
C VAL A 12 -20.50 -10.30 0.18
N GLN A 13 -21.53 -10.04 0.97
CA GLN A 13 -21.38 -9.81 2.40
C GLN A 13 -22.28 -10.81 3.12
N LYS A 14 -21.72 -11.93 3.58
CA LYS A 14 -22.19 -12.70 4.74
C LYS A 14 -21.29 -13.91 4.95
N CYS A 15 -20.42 -13.78 5.94
CA CYS A 15 -20.05 -14.78 6.94
C CYS A 15 -18.54 -14.69 7.24
N TRP A 16 -18.22 -14.53 8.54
CA TRP A 16 -16.89 -14.74 9.14
C TRP A 16 -15.82 -13.64 9.07
N LEU A 17 -16.15 -12.36 9.23
CA LEU A 17 -15.11 -11.37 9.62
C LEU A 17 -15.54 -10.53 10.83
N PRO A 18 -14.69 -10.42 11.88
CA PRO A 18 -15.00 -9.66 13.08
C PRO A 18 -15.17 -8.15 12.78
N PHE A 19 -16.06 -7.53 13.56
CA PHE A 19 -16.57 -6.16 13.40
C PHE A 19 -15.49 -5.07 13.22
N SER A 20 -14.29 -5.26 13.80
CA SER A 20 -13.16 -4.31 13.73
C SER A 20 -12.49 -4.28 12.35
N ILE A 21 -12.53 -5.38 11.60
CA ILE A 21 -11.93 -5.47 10.25
C ILE A 21 -12.78 -4.67 9.26
N ARG A 22 -14.11 -4.68 9.42
CA ARG A 22 -15.08 -4.03 8.51
C ARG A 22 -14.88 -2.52 8.38
N LEU A 23 -14.42 -1.84 9.43
CA LEU A 23 -14.18 -0.39 9.43
C LEU A 23 -12.88 0.00 8.70
N ILE A 24 -11.82 -0.81 8.85
CA ILE A 24 -10.53 -0.59 8.17
C ILE A 24 -10.69 -0.78 6.66
N TRP A 25 -11.41 -1.82 6.22
CA TRP A 25 -11.68 -2.03 4.79
C TRP A 25 -12.57 -0.95 4.19
N TYR A 26 -13.59 -0.47 4.92
CA TYR A 26 -14.46 0.58 4.41
C TYR A 26 -13.71 1.92 4.27
N ASP A 27 -12.90 2.32 5.25
CA ASP A 27 -12.12 3.57 5.16
C ASP A 27 -11.00 3.48 4.10
N LEU A 28 -10.28 2.36 4.02
CA LEU A 28 -9.25 2.16 3.01
C LEU A 28 -9.84 2.14 1.60
N PHE A 29 -10.94 1.41 1.39
CA PHE A 29 -11.59 1.33 0.08
C PHE A 29 -12.25 2.66 -0.31
N SER A 30 -12.83 3.37 0.66
CA SER A 30 -13.36 4.73 0.47
C SER A 30 -12.27 5.71 0.01
N ARG A 31 -11.09 5.67 0.62
CA ARG A 31 -9.94 6.48 0.17
C ARG A 31 -9.51 6.08 -1.23
N ALA A 32 -9.36 4.77 -1.48
CA ALA A 32 -8.96 4.26 -2.79
C ALA A 32 -9.94 4.64 -3.92
N ALA A 33 -11.24 4.78 -3.62
CA ALA A 33 -12.26 5.17 -4.60
C ALA A 33 -12.07 6.59 -5.18
N SER A 34 -11.31 7.46 -4.50
CA SER A 34 -10.98 8.80 -5.01
C SER A 34 -9.87 8.79 -6.07
N LEU A 35 -9.11 7.71 -6.19
CA LEU A 35 -7.99 7.59 -7.12
C LEU A 35 -8.48 7.14 -8.49
N HIS A 36 -8.16 7.92 -9.51
CA HIS A 36 -8.56 7.66 -10.89
C HIS A 36 -7.32 7.47 -11.76
N LEU A 37 -7.35 6.44 -12.59
CA LEU A 37 -6.32 6.18 -13.60
C LEU A 37 -6.72 6.86 -14.90
N GLU A 38 -5.88 7.77 -15.38
CA GLU A 38 -6.00 8.35 -16.71
C GLU A 38 -5.34 7.42 -17.73
N TYR A 39 -6.16 6.94 -18.67
CA TYR A 39 -5.73 6.05 -19.76
C TYR A 39 -5.86 6.73 -21.13
N GLY A 40 -5.82 8.06 -21.16
CA GLY A 40 -5.86 8.84 -22.39
C GLY A 40 -4.72 8.45 -23.33
N LEU A 41 -5.02 8.32 -24.62
CA LEU A 41 -4.01 8.07 -25.64
C LEU A 41 -3.11 9.29 -25.75
N VAL A 42 -1.80 9.07 -25.66
CA VAL A 42 -0.78 10.11 -25.81
C VAL A 42 -0.48 10.34 -27.29
N ASP A 43 -0.43 9.25 -28.05
CA ASP A 43 -0.16 9.22 -29.47
C ASP A 43 -1.24 8.44 -30.21
N ASP A 44 -1.30 8.63 -31.53
CA ASP A 44 -2.14 7.82 -32.39
C ASP A 44 -1.77 6.34 -32.28
N PRO A 45 -2.78 5.45 -32.29
CA PRO A 45 -2.54 4.02 -32.19
C PRO A 45 -1.71 3.52 -33.38
N ILE A 46 -0.67 2.75 -33.08
CA ILE A 46 0.24 2.22 -34.11
C ILE A 46 -0.23 0.81 -34.48
N VAL A 47 -0.50 0.60 -35.77
CA VAL A 47 -0.91 -0.70 -36.30
C VAL A 47 0.30 -1.35 -36.97
N ASN A 48 0.75 -2.46 -36.43
CA ASN A 48 1.86 -3.25 -36.95
C ASN A 48 1.36 -4.60 -37.46
N GLU A 49 2.19 -5.33 -38.22
CA GLU A 49 1.89 -6.70 -38.67
C GLU A 49 1.62 -7.66 -37.50
N PHE A 50 2.11 -7.32 -36.31
CA PHE A 50 2.00 -8.13 -35.09
C PHE A 50 0.85 -7.70 -34.17
N GLY A 51 0.17 -6.57 -34.43
CA GLY A 51 -0.94 -6.13 -33.60
C GLY A 51 -1.14 -4.61 -33.53
N LEU A 52 -1.95 -4.21 -32.56
CA LEU A 52 -2.29 -2.82 -32.25
C LEU A 52 -1.53 -2.36 -31.00
N GLU A 53 -0.70 -1.35 -31.14
CA GLU A 53 0.04 -0.73 -30.05
C GLU A 53 -0.64 0.58 -29.62
N LEU A 54 -0.90 0.70 -28.32
CA LEU A 54 -1.58 1.84 -27.71
C LEU A 54 -0.64 2.47 -26.66
N ASN A 55 -0.30 3.75 -26.86
CA ASN A 55 0.45 4.53 -25.90
C ASN A 55 -0.51 5.34 -25.03
N CYS A 56 -0.55 5.06 -23.73
CA CYS A 56 -1.43 5.72 -22.77
C CYS A 56 -0.63 6.54 -21.74
N SER A 57 -1.21 7.62 -21.21
CA SER A 57 -0.55 8.50 -20.23
C SER A 57 -0.27 7.78 -18.91
N GLY A 58 -1.24 7.00 -18.42
CA GLY A 58 -1.10 6.15 -17.25
C GLY A 58 -0.93 6.90 -15.93
N GLU A 59 -1.39 8.15 -15.83
CA GLU A 59 -1.30 8.92 -14.58
C GLU A 59 -2.42 8.51 -13.61
N VAL A 60 -2.07 8.16 -12.38
CA VAL A 60 -3.06 8.02 -11.30
C VAL A 60 -3.13 9.32 -10.53
N SER A 61 -4.31 9.93 -10.48
CA SER A 61 -4.55 11.18 -9.76
C SER A 61 -5.82 11.16 -8.93
N GLU A 62 -5.87 12.02 -7.92
CA GLU A 62 -7.04 12.18 -7.06
C GLU A 62 -8.13 12.93 -7.85
N ASN A 63 -9.29 12.28 -8.03
CA ASN A 63 -10.43 12.81 -8.79
C ASN A 63 -10.09 13.31 -10.20
N GLY A 64 -9.07 12.73 -10.85
CA GLY A 64 -8.65 13.12 -12.20
C GLY A 64 -8.02 14.52 -12.29
N LYS A 65 -7.58 15.12 -11.18
CA LYS A 65 -7.03 16.48 -11.16
C LYS A 65 -5.58 16.57 -11.65
N GLY A 66 -4.92 15.44 -11.89
CA GLY A 66 -3.49 15.37 -12.17
C GLY A 66 -2.65 15.94 -11.02
N ALA A 67 -1.53 16.57 -11.38
CA ALA A 67 -0.58 17.27 -10.49
C ALA A 67 0.47 16.37 -9.79
N THR A 68 0.86 15.29 -10.44
CA THR A 68 2.12 14.61 -10.09
C THR A 68 3.33 15.50 -10.44
N PRO A 69 4.32 15.66 -9.54
CA PRO A 69 5.46 16.57 -9.75
C PRO A 69 6.61 15.93 -10.56
N PHE A 70 6.35 14.81 -11.23
CA PHE A 70 7.30 14.04 -12.02
C PHE A 70 6.59 13.55 -13.29
N GLY A 71 7.36 13.13 -14.30
CA GLY A 71 6.82 12.67 -15.59
C GLY A 71 7.19 11.23 -15.90
N ALA A 72 6.53 10.65 -16.89
CA ALA A 72 6.85 9.33 -17.40
C ALA A 72 8.18 9.33 -18.17
N ALA A 73 9.01 8.31 -17.92
CA ALA A 73 10.13 8.01 -18.79
C ALA A 73 9.64 7.24 -20.03
N PRO A 74 10.25 7.44 -21.22
CA PRO A 74 9.91 6.66 -22.39
C PRO A 74 10.22 5.18 -22.12
N MET A 75 9.23 4.33 -22.36
CA MET A 75 9.34 2.89 -22.20
C MET A 75 9.12 2.22 -23.55
N GLN A 76 9.92 1.20 -23.85
CA GLN A 76 9.82 0.45 -25.09
C GLN A 76 9.16 -0.89 -24.84
N LEU A 77 8.22 -1.26 -25.71
CA LEU A 77 7.61 -2.58 -25.69
C LEU A 77 8.68 -3.63 -26.01
N LEU A 78 8.86 -4.60 -25.11
CA LEU A 78 9.77 -5.72 -25.36
C LEU A 78 9.15 -6.63 -26.41
N SER A 79 9.81 -6.74 -27.56
CA SER A 79 9.44 -7.67 -28.64
C SER A 79 9.49 -9.10 -28.12
N MET A 80 8.33 -9.74 -27.96
CA MET A 80 8.25 -11.15 -27.59
C MET A 80 8.58 -12.03 -28.80
N GLN A 81 9.74 -12.68 -28.78
CA GLN A 81 10.20 -13.51 -29.91
C GLN A 81 9.54 -14.89 -29.99
N ASN A 82 8.99 -15.44 -28.90
CA ASN A 82 8.67 -16.88 -28.82
C ASN A 82 7.26 -17.25 -28.34
N SER A 83 6.40 -16.27 -28.06
CA SER A 83 4.97 -16.50 -27.82
C SER A 83 4.18 -15.24 -28.17
N THR A 84 3.03 -15.40 -28.81
CA THR A 84 2.12 -14.31 -29.18
C THR A 84 1.01 -14.20 -28.13
N PRO A 85 1.22 -13.51 -27.00
CA PRO A 85 0.10 -13.20 -26.12
C PRO A 85 -0.90 -12.32 -26.90
N MET A 86 -2.20 -12.59 -26.74
CA MET A 86 -3.25 -11.77 -27.36
C MET A 86 -3.30 -10.34 -26.79
N LEU A 87 -2.71 -10.14 -25.60
CA LEU A 87 -2.65 -8.85 -24.93
C LEU A 87 -1.35 -8.75 -24.14
N GLN A 88 -0.57 -7.72 -24.41
CA GLN A 88 0.62 -7.35 -23.64
C GLN A 88 0.36 -6.02 -22.96
N ILE A 89 0.41 -5.98 -21.63
CA ILE A 89 0.30 -4.75 -20.86
C ILE A 89 1.68 -4.45 -20.29
N VAL A 90 2.18 -3.26 -20.58
CA VAL A 90 3.42 -2.75 -20.02
C VAL A 90 3.07 -1.59 -19.09
N VAL A 91 3.53 -1.68 -17.84
CA VAL A 91 3.26 -0.68 -16.81
C VAL A 91 4.59 -0.04 -16.41
N SER A 92 4.66 1.27 -16.51
CA SER A 92 5.84 2.04 -16.11
C SER A 92 5.90 2.27 -14.59
N ASP A 93 7.09 2.57 -14.10
CA ASP A 93 7.29 3.07 -12.74
C ASP A 93 6.49 4.35 -12.47
N TYR A 94 6.27 5.18 -13.49
CA TYR A 94 5.42 6.37 -13.41
C TYR A 94 3.99 6.07 -12.94
N VAL A 95 3.32 5.05 -13.49
CA VAL A 95 1.94 4.68 -13.09
C VAL A 95 1.89 4.31 -11.61
N THR A 96 2.87 3.55 -11.14
CA THR A 96 2.86 3.12 -9.74
C THR A 96 3.32 4.22 -8.79
N ASN A 97 4.28 5.06 -9.20
CA ASN A 97 4.74 6.18 -8.40
C ASN A 97 3.68 7.29 -8.29
N SER A 98 2.91 7.56 -9.34
CA SER A 98 1.76 8.47 -9.31
C SER A 98 0.70 7.97 -8.33
N LEU A 99 0.38 6.67 -8.37
CA LEU A 99 -0.49 6.01 -7.41
C LEU A 99 0.02 6.17 -5.97
N MET A 100 1.31 5.91 -5.71
CA MET A 100 1.88 6.02 -4.37
C MET A 100 1.91 7.48 -3.89
N TYR A 101 2.13 8.45 -4.78
CA TYR A 101 2.12 9.87 -4.44
C TYR A 101 0.72 10.36 -4.04
N HIS A 102 -0.30 10.10 -4.87
CA HIS A 102 -1.67 10.50 -4.55
C HIS A 102 -2.26 9.67 -3.41
N GLY A 103 -1.95 8.37 -3.37
CA GLY A 103 -2.30 7.48 -2.26
C GLY A 103 -1.74 7.98 -0.92
N HIS A 104 -0.51 8.49 -0.90
CA HIS A 104 0.06 9.11 0.29
C HIS A 104 -0.67 10.38 0.69
N LYS A 105 -1.00 11.27 -0.26
CA LYS A 105 -1.74 12.52 0.01
C LYS A 105 -3.10 12.27 0.67
N ILE A 106 -3.83 11.26 0.22
CA ILE A 106 -5.15 10.89 0.78
C ILE A 106 -5.04 10.01 2.05
N GLY A 107 -3.82 9.70 2.49
CA GLY A 107 -3.56 8.90 3.68
C GLY A 107 -3.89 7.42 3.50
N LEU A 108 -3.79 6.87 2.29
CA LEU A 108 -3.99 5.43 2.02
C LEU A 108 -3.02 4.54 2.82
N PHE A 109 -1.85 5.08 3.17
CA PHE A 109 -0.83 4.38 3.98
C PHE A 109 -0.94 4.66 5.48
N ASN A 110 -2.00 5.34 5.92
CA ASN A 110 -2.25 5.59 7.33
C ASN A 110 -3.17 4.50 7.88
N THR A 111 -2.58 3.54 8.59
CA THR A 111 -3.31 2.38 9.10
C THR A 111 -3.15 2.29 10.60
N ARG A 112 -4.27 2.27 11.31
CA ARG A 112 -4.32 1.96 12.73
C ARG A 112 -4.62 0.48 12.93
N VAL A 113 -3.74 -0.20 13.64
CA VAL A 113 -3.89 -1.60 14.05
C VAL A 113 -4.20 -1.63 15.53
N ASP A 114 -5.44 -1.99 15.85
CA ASP A 114 -5.90 -2.12 17.22
C ASP A 114 -5.74 -3.56 17.75
N PRO A 115 -5.65 -3.74 19.08
CA PRO A 115 -5.59 -5.06 19.73
C PRO A 115 -6.81 -5.96 19.48
N SER A 116 -7.91 -5.41 18.97
CA SER A 116 -9.11 -6.12 18.55
C SER A 116 -8.94 -6.85 17.21
N SER A 117 -7.83 -6.63 16.50
CA SER A 117 -7.51 -7.36 15.26
C SER A 117 -7.24 -8.84 15.56
N PRO A 118 -7.93 -9.79 14.92
CA PRO A 118 -7.85 -11.20 15.26
C PRO A 118 -6.48 -11.84 15.01
N GLN A 119 -5.71 -11.32 14.04
CA GLN A 119 -4.41 -11.91 13.66
C GLN A 119 -3.24 -11.29 14.43
N ILE A 120 -3.27 -9.98 14.66
CA ILE A 120 -2.13 -9.21 15.21
C ILE A 120 -2.39 -8.77 16.66
N GLY A 121 -3.66 -8.72 17.08
CA GLY A 121 -4.07 -8.21 18.39
C GLY A 121 -3.41 -8.88 19.61
N PRO A 122 -3.25 -10.22 19.63
CA PRO A 122 -2.55 -10.88 20.73
C PRO A 122 -1.06 -10.52 20.84
N VAL A 123 -0.40 -10.20 19.72
CA VAL A 123 1.02 -9.78 19.67
C VAL A 123 1.18 -8.36 20.21
N LEU A 124 0.16 -7.50 20.08
CA LEU A 124 0.18 -6.10 20.53
C LEU A 124 0.02 -5.90 22.05
N ARG A 125 0.15 -6.96 22.84
CA ARG A 125 0.09 -6.90 24.31
C ARG A 125 1.48 -6.63 24.91
N THR A 126 1.53 -5.90 26.02
CA THR A 126 2.79 -5.67 26.75
C THR A 126 3.18 -6.84 27.65
N THR A 127 2.25 -7.72 27.96
CA THR A 127 2.49 -8.94 28.75
C THR A 127 1.72 -10.12 28.16
N CYS A 128 2.40 -11.25 28.06
CA CYS A 128 1.78 -12.53 27.73
C CYS A 128 1.41 -13.24 29.03
N GLY A 129 0.14 -13.65 29.15
CA GLY A 129 -0.27 -14.62 30.18
C GLY A 129 0.00 -16.03 29.69
N LEU A 130 0.35 -16.94 30.62
CA LEU A 130 0.63 -18.37 30.39
C LEU A 130 -0.51 -19.18 29.71
N GLY A 131 -1.65 -18.55 29.39
CA GLY A 131 -2.79 -19.20 28.75
C GLY A 131 -3.53 -18.33 27.72
N SER A 132 -2.94 -17.24 27.22
CA SER A 132 -3.62 -16.36 26.26
C SER A 132 -2.73 -15.96 25.07
N GLY A 133 -2.71 -16.78 24.02
CA GLY A 133 -2.21 -16.40 22.71
C GLY A 133 -0.72 -16.66 22.44
N PRO A 134 -0.15 -16.05 21.38
CA PRO A 134 1.10 -16.43 20.72
C PRO A 134 2.32 -16.41 21.65
N LEU A 135 3.37 -17.15 21.26
CA LEU A 135 4.61 -17.32 22.04
C LEU A 135 5.35 -16.01 22.37
N PHE A 136 5.05 -14.90 21.70
CA PHE A 136 5.70 -13.61 21.88
C PHE A 136 4.69 -12.46 21.89
N CYS A 137 4.97 -11.46 22.72
CA CYS A 137 4.23 -10.21 22.85
C CYS A 137 5.16 -9.01 22.65
N LEU A 138 4.58 -7.85 22.38
CA LEU A 138 5.30 -6.61 22.14
C LEU A 138 6.22 -6.22 23.31
N GLY A 139 5.86 -6.55 24.54
CA GLY A 139 6.70 -6.29 25.72
C GLY A 139 7.94 -7.18 25.85
N ASP A 140 8.03 -8.30 25.13
CA ASP A 140 9.25 -9.11 25.07
C ASP A 140 10.24 -8.56 24.03
N ILE A 141 9.73 -7.92 22.98
CA ILE A 141 10.54 -7.21 21.96
C ILE A 141 10.99 -5.85 22.49
N LEU A 142 10.10 -5.14 23.18
CA LEU A 142 10.33 -3.81 23.75
C LEU A 142 10.18 -3.86 25.27
N PRO A 143 11.23 -4.27 26.01
CA PRO A 143 11.17 -4.47 27.45
C PRO A 143 10.83 -3.20 28.24
N THR A 144 11.12 -2.02 27.67
CA THR A 144 10.73 -0.72 28.24
C THR A 144 9.20 -0.57 28.33
N LEU A 145 8.45 -1.03 27.33
CA LEU A 145 6.97 -0.97 27.36
C LEU A 145 6.39 -1.87 28.44
N ARG A 146 7.00 -3.04 28.69
CA ARG A 146 6.58 -3.94 29.76
C ARG A 146 6.78 -3.35 31.16
N GLN A 147 7.85 -2.58 31.35
CA GLN A 147 8.18 -1.95 32.64
C GLN A 147 7.29 -0.74 32.93
N TYR A 148 7.10 0.15 31.96
CA TYR A 148 6.31 1.38 32.15
C TYR A 148 4.80 1.17 31.99
N HIS A 149 4.37 0.21 31.18
CA HIS A 149 2.95 -0.06 30.85
C HIS A 149 2.59 -1.55 30.98
N PRO A 150 2.61 -2.13 32.20
CA PRO A 150 2.30 -3.55 32.40
C PRO A 150 0.83 -3.87 32.15
N ASN A 151 0.55 -5.05 31.58
CA ASN A 151 -0.81 -5.55 31.32
C ASN A 151 -1.69 -4.61 30.48
N LYS A 152 -1.07 -3.96 29.48
CA LYS A 152 -1.75 -3.08 28.54
C LYS A 152 -1.74 -3.67 27.13
N SER A 153 -2.76 -3.28 26.37
CA SER A 153 -2.89 -3.58 24.95
C SER A 153 -2.67 -2.30 24.17
N ILE A 154 -1.68 -2.30 23.29
CA ILE A 154 -1.25 -1.08 22.59
C ILE A 154 -1.84 -1.07 21.19
N ALA A 155 -2.41 0.05 20.79
CA ALA A 155 -2.74 0.29 19.38
C ALA A 155 -1.51 0.85 18.67
N MET A 156 -1.26 0.35 17.47
CA MET A 156 -0.16 0.78 16.62
C MET A 156 -0.71 1.58 15.44
N ASP A 157 -0.30 2.83 15.28
CA ASP A 157 -0.68 3.67 14.17
C ASP A 157 0.53 3.86 13.25
N PHE A 158 0.42 3.30 12.06
CA PHE A 158 1.42 3.39 11.00
C PHE A 158 1.09 4.58 10.12
N ARG A 159 2.01 5.53 10.04
CA ARG A 159 1.87 6.70 9.17
C ARG A 159 3.10 6.84 8.29
N SER A 160 2.86 6.92 6.99
CA SER A 160 3.88 7.34 6.04
C SER A 160 4.06 8.86 6.17
N VAL A 161 5.30 9.35 6.28
CA VAL A 161 5.61 10.79 6.33
C VAL A 161 5.92 11.34 4.94
N GLN A 162 6.46 10.48 4.10
CA GLN A 162 6.81 10.76 2.72
C GLN A 162 6.24 9.66 1.84
N GLN A 163 5.81 10.03 0.63
CA GLN A 163 5.32 9.08 -0.35
C GLN A 163 6.34 7.94 -0.58
N PRO A 164 5.89 6.68 -0.58
CA PRO A 164 6.74 5.58 -0.99
C PRO A 164 7.11 5.69 -2.47
N ILE A 165 8.30 5.22 -2.82
CA ILE A 165 8.76 5.19 -4.21
C ILE A 165 9.02 3.73 -4.60
N LEU A 166 8.50 3.35 -5.76
CA LEU A 166 8.74 2.06 -6.39
C LEU A 166 9.70 2.24 -7.57
N ILE A 167 10.75 1.43 -7.59
CA ILE A 167 11.71 1.40 -8.70
C ILE A 167 11.74 -0.03 -9.25
N TYR A 168 11.38 -0.18 -10.52
CA TYR A 168 11.54 -1.44 -11.25
C TYR A 168 12.99 -1.58 -11.70
N ARG A 169 13.61 -2.74 -11.44
CA ARG A 169 14.93 -3.09 -11.97
C ARG A 169 14.86 -4.44 -12.65
N SER A 170 15.53 -4.56 -13.80
CA SER A 170 15.81 -5.85 -14.43
C SER A 170 16.98 -6.53 -13.70
N SER A 171 16.74 -6.90 -12.44
CA SER A 171 17.67 -7.66 -11.61
C SER A 171 16.90 -8.83 -10.99
N PRO A 172 17.55 -9.96 -10.64
CA PRO A 172 16.87 -11.12 -10.05
C PRO A 172 16.16 -10.78 -8.73
N GLU A 173 16.48 -9.65 -8.10
CA GLU A 173 15.84 -9.16 -6.88
C GLU A 173 14.46 -8.50 -7.12
N GLY A 174 14.01 -8.34 -8.37
CA GLY A 174 12.69 -7.82 -8.70
C GLY A 174 12.52 -6.31 -8.45
N PHE A 175 11.37 -5.91 -7.92
CA PHE A 175 11.03 -4.52 -7.62
C PHE A 175 11.58 -4.09 -6.25
N ARG A 176 12.12 -2.87 -6.15
CA ARG A 176 12.55 -2.30 -4.86
C ARG A 176 11.56 -1.25 -4.40
N PHE A 177 10.96 -1.51 -3.25
CA PHE A 177 10.12 -0.55 -2.53
C PHE A 177 10.99 0.23 -1.55
N LYS A 178 11.08 1.55 -1.73
CA LYS A 178 11.82 2.43 -0.82
C LYS A 178 10.83 3.29 -0.04
N THR A 179 10.73 3.05 1.26
CA THR A 179 10.04 3.93 2.20
C THR A 179 11.07 4.56 3.14
N THR A 180 11.29 5.87 2.99
CA THR A 180 12.35 6.57 3.74
C THR A 180 11.89 6.98 5.13
N HIS A 181 10.60 7.29 5.29
CA HIS A 181 10.04 7.82 6.53
C HIS A 181 8.69 7.18 6.87
N LEU A 182 8.75 6.18 7.75
CA LEU A 182 7.61 5.57 8.41
C LEU A 182 7.62 5.99 9.89
N ILE A 183 6.51 6.50 10.41
CA ILE A 183 6.35 6.75 11.85
C ILE A 183 5.37 5.74 12.41
N ILE A 184 5.72 5.18 13.56
CA ILE A 184 4.89 4.22 14.28
C ILE A 184 4.55 4.85 15.63
N PHE A 185 3.28 5.20 15.80
CA PHE A 185 2.80 5.69 17.07
C PHE A 185 2.25 4.53 17.90
N PHE A 186 2.64 4.48 19.17
CA PHE A 186 2.12 3.54 20.13
C PHE A 186 1.12 4.27 21.02
N SER A 187 -0.16 3.93 20.89
CA SER A 187 -1.22 4.54 21.69
C SER A 187 -1.80 3.51 22.64
N ASP A 188 -1.73 3.80 23.93
CA ASP A 188 -2.62 3.19 24.91
C ASP A 188 -3.95 3.96 24.94
N ASN A 189 -5.02 3.35 25.44
CA ASN A 189 -6.31 4.03 25.70
C ASN A 189 -6.20 5.19 26.73
N LEU A 190 -5.01 5.46 27.29
CA LEU A 190 -4.75 6.45 28.35
C LEU A 190 -3.54 7.36 28.09
N CYS A 191 -2.63 7.04 27.16
CA CYS A 191 -1.47 7.88 26.84
C CYS A 191 -0.92 7.55 25.43
N SER A 192 -0.59 8.57 24.64
CA SER A 192 0.00 8.39 23.29
C SER A 192 1.50 8.66 23.35
N SER A 193 2.31 7.70 22.92
CA SER A 193 3.77 7.81 22.86
C SER A 193 4.25 7.60 21.42
N GLN A 194 5.16 8.46 20.96
CA GLN A 194 5.65 8.46 19.58
C GLN A 194 7.01 7.74 19.50
N LEU A 195 7.12 6.75 18.62
CA LEU A 195 8.42 6.17 18.22
C LEU A 195 8.66 6.48 16.72
N ARG A 196 9.75 7.20 16.44
CA ARG A 196 10.17 7.44 15.05
C ARG A 196 11.10 6.30 14.65
N ILE A 197 10.60 5.37 13.84
CA ILE A 197 11.45 4.33 13.23
C ILE A 197 11.88 4.81 11.84
N CYS A 198 13.03 5.47 11.75
CA CYS A 198 13.64 5.74 10.45
C CYS A 198 14.02 4.41 9.79
N GLY A 199 13.48 4.14 8.61
CA GLY A 199 13.66 2.87 7.91
C GLY A 199 15.13 2.53 7.68
N PHE A 200 15.45 1.25 7.84
CA PHE A 200 16.73 0.67 7.46
C PHE A 200 16.96 0.87 5.95
N ALA A 201 17.91 1.73 5.59
CA ALA A 201 18.57 1.66 4.30
C ALA A 201 19.47 0.42 4.33
N GLU A 202 19.04 -0.68 3.70
CA GLU A 202 19.92 -1.82 3.48
C GLU A 202 21.00 -1.39 2.46
N ASN A 203 22.13 -0.95 2.99
CA ASN A 203 23.35 -0.67 2.25
C ASN A 203 23.99 -2.00 1.87
N LYS A 204 23.63 -2.53 0.70
CA LYS A 204 24.43 -3.59 0.06
C LYS A 204 25.46 -2.94 -0.86
N ARG A 205 26.72 -3.13 -0.45
CA ARG A 205 27.93 -2.98 -1.27
C ARG A 205 27.83 -3.81 -2.55
#